data_AF-A0A7J6C1F0-F1
#
_entry.id   AF-A0A7J6C1F0-F1
#
_cell.length_a   1.000
_cell.length_b   1.000
_cell.length_c   1.000
_cell.angle_alpha   90.00
_cell.angle_beta   90.00
_cell.angle_gamma   90.00
#
_symmetry.space_group_name_H-M   'P 1'
#
loop_
_entity.id
_entity.type
_entity.pdbx_description
1 polymer ?
#
loop_
_entity_poly.entity_id
_entity_poly.type
_entity_poly.pdbx_seq_one_letter_code
_entity_poly.pdbx_strand_id
1 'polypeptide(L)'
;MTRKEERKDCERISDIEIIFHEGEAEMAAVRDMYEGLDVEDMTETEQKRHRETQLNEHPDVLFRIYRRDRLHVLLFRPSDDGWWIKKLRDGFNGIFSQWTFKHAVNQPIRHVMNLSGDRDELQRFCDEFPVNLEEFNAHVQETEDLTARIRNLREKIEDDSETIRDLEERIQDLEERIGDLELENRKQRQQ
;
A
#
# COMPACT_ATOMS: atom_id res chain seq x y z
N MET A 1 -26.63 39.85 25.71
CA MET A 1 -25.93 39.87 24.42
C MET A 1 -24.47 39.50 24.65
N THR A 2 -24.06 38.37 24.07
CA THR A 2 -22.71 38.04 23.52
C THR A 2 -21.47 38.08 24.44
N ARG A 3 -20.87 36.89 24.73
CA ARG A 3 -19.68 36.29 24.06
C ARG A 3 -18.39 37.06 24.43
N LYS A 4 -17.29 36.47 24.91
CA LYS A 4 -16.55 35.31 24.37
C LYS A 4 -15.29 35.06 25.24
N GLU A 5 -14.87 33.79 25.28
CA GLU A 5 -13.49 33.23 25.13
C GLU A 5 -12.32 33.86 25.92
N GLU A 6 -11.64 33.16 26.83
CA GLU A 6 -10.71 32.01 26.68
C GLU A 6 -9.21 32.40 26.57
N ARG A 7 -8.42 31.64 27.35
CA ARG A 7 -6.98 31.30 27.24
C ARG A 7 -5.92 32.32 27.66
N LYS A 8 -5.18 31.93 28.70
CA LYS A 8 -3.70 31.93 28.73
C LYS A 8 -3.19 31.10 29.91
N ASP A 9 -3.17 29.78 29.73
CA ASP A 9 -2.26 28.90 30.48
C ASP A 9 -1.29 28.33 29.46
N CYS A 10 -0.09 28.91 29.44
CA CYS A 10 1.02 28.43 28.66
C CYS A 10 2.17 28.36 29.63
N GLU A 11 2.44 27.17 30.17
CA GLU A 11 3.75 26.85 30.73
C GLU A 11 3.90 25.34 30.97
N ARG A 12 5.02 24.84 30.45
CA ARG A 12 5.82 23.72 30.95
C ARG A 12 5.33 22.29 30.65
N ILE A 13 5.79 21.79 29.50
CA ILE A 13 6.33 20.43 29.41
C ILE A 13 7.76 20.58 28.91
N SER A 14 8.72 20.57 29.84
CA SER A 14 10.13 20.33 29.55
C SER A 14 10.42 18.85 29.83
N ASP A 15 11.41 18.34 29.08
CA ASP A 15 12.19 17.15 29.40
C ASP A 15 11.55 15.80 29.07
N ILE A 16 11.42 15.55 27.75
CA ILE A 16 11.64 14.21 27.22
C ILE A 16 13.09 14.19 26.71
N GLU A 17 13.96 13.54 27.48
CA GLU A 17 15.27 13.10 27.00
C GLU A 17 15.04 12.19 25.79
N ILE A 18 15.21 12.75 24.59
CA ILE A 18 15.33 11.98 23.36
C ILE A 18 16.70 11.32 23.43
N ILE A 19 16.71 10.05 23.84
CA ILE A 19 17.84 9.16 23.61
C ILE A 19 17.92 8.96 22.09
N PHE A 20 18.67 9.84 21.41
CA PHE A 20 19.11 9.61 20.04
C PHE A 20 20.08 8.43 20.08
N HIS A 21 19.61 7.25 19.72
CA HIS A 21 20.50 6.19 19.26
C HIS A 21 21.03 6.59 17.88
N GLU A 22 22.26 7.11 17.87
CA GLU A 22 23.10 7.45 16.70
C GLU A 22 23.52 6.18 15.89
N GLY A 23 22.59 5.29 15.55
CA GLY A 23 22.88 3.96 15.01
C GLY A 23 22.26 3.58 13.66
N GLU A 24 21.59 4.50 12.97
CA GLU A 24 21.02 4.26 11.63
C GLU A 24 21.37 5.43 10.70
N ALA A 25 22.59 5.43 10.17
CA ALA A 25 22.87 6.18 8.96
C ALA A 25 21.94 5.64 7.86
N GLU A 26 21.11 6.51 7.28
CA GLU A 26 20.34 6.33 6.03
C GLU A 26 20.29 4.90 5.49
N MET A 27 19.19 4.18 5.72
CA MET A 27 18.97 2.92 4.98
C MET A 27 18.84 3.23 3.49
N ALA A 28 19.93 3.09 2.75
CA ALA A 28 19.94 3.24 1.30
C ALA A 28 18.94 2.24 0.68
N ALA A 29 18.15 2.70 -0.29
CA ALA A 29 17.19 1.87 -1.01
C ALA A 29 17.88 0.71 -1.78
N VAL A 30 19.19 0.79 -1.98
CA VAL A 30 20.02 -0.25 -2.61
C VAL A 30 21.18 -0.60 -1.68
N ARG A 31 21.38 -1.89 -1.41
CA ARG A 31 22.42 -2.37 -0.47
C ARG A 31 23.11 -3.63 -0.97
N ASP A 32 24.29 -3.93 -0.44
CA ASP A 32 24.94 -5.21 -0.69
C ASP A 32 24.39 -6.27 0.26
N MET A 33 23.99 -7.42 -0.27
CA MET A 33 23.39 -8.49 0.53
C MET A 33 24.31 -8.99 1.65
N TYR A 34 25.61 -8.99 1.40
CA TYR A 34 26.63 -9.52 2.30
C TYR A 34 27.64 -8.44 2.72
N GLU A 35 27.21 -7.18 2.77
CA GLU A 35 28.07 -6.08 3.20
C GLU A 35 28.72 -6.38 4.55
N GLY A 36 30.05 -6.29 4.62
CA GLY A 36 30.81 -6.52 5.86
C GLY A 36 30.88 -7.98 6.32
N LEU A 37 30.42 -8.94 5.52
CA LEU A 37 30.49 -10.38 5.83
C LEU A 37 31.50 -11.09 4.92
N ASP A 38 32.28 -12.01 5.50
CA ASP A 38 33.08 -12.94 4.72
C ASP A 38 32.22 -14.11 4.27
N VAL A 39 31.76 -14.05 3.01
CA VAL A 39 30.86 -15.05 2.42
C VAL A 39 31.56 -16.39 2.22
N GLU A 40 32.90 -16.41 2.09
CA GLU A 40 33.67 -17.64 1.84
C GLU A 40 33.68 -18.56 3.06
N ASP A 41 33.58 -17.99 4.27
CA ASP A 41 33.50 -18.72 5.53
C ASP A 41 32.08 -19.18 5.90
N MET A 42 31.06 -18.69 5.20
CA MET A 42 29.66 -19.04 5.46
C MET A 42 29.24 -20.31 4.72
N THR A 43 28.56 -21.21 5.42
CA THR A 43 27.87 -22.34 4.78
C THR A 43 26.71 -21.86 3.91
N GLU A 44 26.31 -22.64 2.91
CA GLU A 44 25.14 -22.32 2.06
C GLU A 44 23.86 -22.11 2.87
N THR A 45 23.73 -22.80 4.01
CA THR A 45 22.56 -22.68 4.91
C THR A 45 22.55 -21.34 5.63
N GLU A 46 23.71 -20.88 6.10
CA GLU A 46 23.85 -19.57 6.74
C GLU A 46 23.64 -18.45 5.73
N GLN A 47 24.21 -18.57 4.53
CA GLN A 47 23.98 -17.61 3.45
C GLN A 47 22.50 -17.52 3.08
N LYS A 48 21.80 -18.67 3.01
CA LYS A 48 20.36 -18.69 2.74
C LYS A 48 19.57 -18.06 3.89
N ARG A 49 19.88 -18.38 5.14
CA ARG A 49 19.21 -17.79 6.31
C ARG A 49 19.39 -16.27 6.33
N HIS A 50 20.61 -15.80 6.13
CA HIS A 50 20.94 -14.37 6.06
C HIS A 50 20.13 -13.66 4.97
N ARG A 51 20.12 -14.18 3.74
CA ARG A 51 19.31 -13.62 2.65
C ARG A 51 17.83 -13.55 3.00
N GLU A 52 17.29 -14.60 3.60
CA GLU A 52 15.88 -14.64 3.97
C GLU A 52 15.55 -13.63 5.07
N THR A 53 16.42 -13.49 6.07
CA THR A 53 16.28 -12.46 7.12
C THR A 53 16.31 -11.06 6.51
N GLN A 54 17.33 -10.73 5.70
CA GLN A 54 17.47 -9.42 5.07
C GLN A 54 16.25 -9.06 4.20
N LEU A 55 15.78 -9.98 3.36
CA LEU A 55 14.60 -9.76 2.53
C LEU A 55 13.29 -9.67 3.33
N ASN A 56 13.24 -10.20 4.56
CA ASN A 56 12.05 -10.11 5.41
C ASN A 56 12.03 -8.79 6.18
N GLU A 57 13.18 -8.37 6.70
CA GLU A 57 13.34 -7.16 7.51
C GLU A 57 13.32 -5.89 6.65
N HIS A 58 13.74 -6.00 5.38
CA HIS A 58 13.87 -4.86 4.47
C HIS A 58 13.16 -5.11 3.13
N PRO A 59 11.81 -5.06 3.09
CA PRO A 59 11.05 -5.34 1.88
C PRO A 59 11.28 -4.33 0.76
N ASP A 60 11.58 -3.07 1.10
CA ASP A 60 11.73 -1.97 0.15
C ASP A 60 13.21 -1.69 -0.22
N VAL A 61 14.10 -2.64 0.10
CA VAL A 61 15.52 -2.56 -0.24
C VAL A 61 15.85 -3.53 -1.37
N LEU A 62 16.50 -3.01 -2.41
CA LEU A 62 17.10 -3.79 -3.48
C LEU A 62 18.48 -4.28 -3.03
N PHE A 63 18.66 -5.59 -2.98
CA PHE A 63 19.94 -6.18 -2.59
C PHE A 63 20.77 -6.59 -3.79
N ARG A 64 22.02 -6.14 -3.84
CA ARG A 64 23.04 -6.51 -4.81
C ARG A 64 23.77 -7.76 -4.32
N ILE A 65 23.91 -8.74 -5.21
CA ILE A 65 24.75 -9.93 -4.99
C ILE A 65 25.87 -9.93 -6.01
N TYR A 66 27.10 -9.93 -5.49
CA TYR A 66 28.31 -10.03 -6.28
C TYR A 66 28.83 -11.47 -6.32
N ARG A 67 29.45 -11.84 -7.44
CA ARG A 67 30.18 -13.09 -7.60
C ARG A 67 31.50 -12.79 -8.31
N ARG A 68 32.63 -13.07 -7.65
CA ARG A 68 33.97 -12.72 -8.17
C ARG A 68 34.07 -11.24 -8.55
N ASP A 69 33.66 -10.38 -7.63
CA ASP A 69 33.67 -8.91 -7.75
C ASP A 69 32.85 -8.35 -8.91
N ARG A 70 31.87 -9.12 -9.40
CA ARG A 70 30.95 -8.69 -10.46
C ARG A 70 29.52 -8.81 -9.99
N LEU A 71 28.74 -7.77 -10.25
CA LEU A 71 27.30 -7.78 -10.00
C LEU A 71 26.68 -8.94 -10.77
N HIS A 72 26.06 -9.85 -10.04
CA HIS A 72 25.57 -11.11 -10.59
C HIS A 72 24.05 -11.17 -10.61
N VAL A 73 23.43 -10.83 -9.49
CA VAL A 73 21.98 -10.93 -9.29
C VAL A 73 21.53 -9.79 -8.38
N LEU A 74 20.31 -9.30 -8.61
CA LEU A 74 19.61 -8.45 -7.66
C LEU A 74 18.47 -9.24 -7.02
N LEU A 75 18.28 -9.04 -5.72
CA LEU A 75 17.19 -9.61 -4.97
C LEU A 75 16.31 -8.50 -4.41
N PHE A 76 15.00 -8.65 -4.61
CA PHE A 76 14.03 -7.69 -4.14
C PHE A 76 12.75 -8.41 -3.70
N ARG A 77 12.03 -7.84 -2.74
CA ARG A 77 10.74 -8.37 -2.28
C ARG A 77 9.70 -7.26 -2.24
N PRO A 78 9.16 -6.87 -3.41
CA PRO A 78 8.19 -5.79 -3.49
C PRO A 78 6.91 -6.09 -2.70
N SER A 79 6.25 -5.02 -2.27
CA SER A 79 4.93 -5.09 -1.64
C SER A 79 3.78 -5.30 -2.65
N ASP A 80 3.97 -4.90 -3.92
CA ASP A 80 3.04 -5.15 -5.03
C ASP A 80 3.80 -5.54 -6.31
N ASP A 81 3.66 -6.79 -6.74
CA ASP A 81 4.36 -7.34 -7.89
C ASP A 81 3.98 -6.70 -9.23
N GLY A 82 2.72 -6.26 -9.39
CA GLY A 82 2.15 -5.87 -10.68
C GLY A 82 2.82 -4.62 -11.25
N TRP A 83 3.03 -3.61 -10.40
CA TRP A 83 3.70 -2.38 -10.79
C TRP A 83 5.15 -2.64 -11.22
N TRP A 84 5.91 -3.40 -10.42
CA TRP A 84 7.30 -3.71 -10.71
C TRP A 84 7.49 -4.59 -11.95
N ILE A 85 6.58 -5.55 -12.19
CA ILE A 85 6.57 -6.34 -13.43
C ILE A 85 6.45 -5.44 -14.66
N LYS A 86 5.53 -4.46 -14.61
CA LYS A 86 5.33 -3.52 -15.71
C LYS A 86 6.56 -2.62 -15.89
N LYS A 87 7.08 -2.07 -14.79
CA LYS A 87 8.25 -1.19 -14.80
C LYS A 87 9.48 -1.86 -15.42
N LEU A 88 9.76 -3.11 -15.02
CA LEU A 88 10.86 -3.89 -15.59
C LEU A 88 10.67 -4.17 -17.08
N ARG A 89 9.45 -4.56 -17.48
CA ARG A 89 9.13 -4.85 -18.88
C ARG A 89 9.28 -3.63 -19.79
N ASP A 90 8.84 -2.47 -19.33
CA ASP A 90 8.78 -1.26 -20.14
C ASP A 90 10.13 -0.50 -20.16
N GLY A 91 10.95 -0.66 -19.11
CA GLY A 91 12.19 0.12 -18.92
C GLY A 91 13.52 -0.65 -19.04
N PHE A 92 13.51 -1.99 -18.99
CA PHE A 92 14.75 -2.77 -18.83
C PHE A 92 14.77 -4.04 -19.70
N ASN A 93 15.09 -3.87 -20.98
CA ASN A 93 15.07 -4.95 -21.98
C ASN A 93 16.15 -6.04 -21.78
N GLY A 94 17.19 -5.78 -20.98
CA GLY A 94 18.27 -6.75 -20.70
C GLY A 94 18.18 -7.44 -19.34
N ILE A 95 17.10 -7.19 -18.57
CA ILE A 95 16.89 -7.82 -17.27
C ILE A 95 15.86 -8.95 -17.40
N PHE A 96 16.27 -10.14 -16.98
CA PHE A 96 15.42 -11.30 -16.76
C PHE A 96 15.02 -11.37 -15.29
N SER A 97 13.72 -11.40 -15.06
CA SER A 97 13.12 -11.50 -13.74
C SER A 97 12.54 -12.90 -13.52
N GLN A 98 12.80 -13.47 -12.35
CA GLN A 98 12.24 -14.74 -11.89
C GLN A 98 11.61 -14.56 -10.52
N TRP A 99 10.36 -15.02 -10.38
CA TRP A 99 9.60 -14.93 -9.14
C TRP A 99 9.65 -16.27 -8.42
N THR A 100 10.12 -16.25 -7.18
CA THR A 100 10.05 -17.41 -6.31
C THR A 100 8.85 -17.27 -5.37
N PHE A 101 7.86 -18.12 -5.61
CA PHE A 101 6.65 -18.23 -4.79
C PHE A 101 7.00 -18.99 -3.52
N LYS A 102 6.94 -18.31 -2.36
CA LYS A 102 6.98 -18.99 -1.07
C LYS A 102 5.55 -19.19 -0.57
N HIS A 103 5.12 -20.44 -0.48
CA HIS A 103 3.92 -20.81 0.25
C HIS A 103 4.24 -20.81 1.74
N ALA A 104 4.01 -19.70 2.42
CA ALA A 104 3.94 -19.67 3.87
C ALA A 104 2.46 -19.79 4.26
N VAL A 105 2.11 -20.80 5.06
CA VAL A 105 0.72 -21.07 5.48
C VAL A 105 0.13 -19.92 6.30
N ASN A 106 0.97 -19.06 6.90
CA ASN A 106 0.56 -18.01 7.84
C ASN A 106 1.26 -16.65 7.63
N GLN A 107 1.79 -16.34 6.44
CA GLN A 107 2.35 -15.01 6.15
C GLN A 107 1.83 -14.50 4.81
N PRO A 108 1.71 -13.18 4.62
CA PRO A 108 1.44 -12.62 3.30
C PRO A 108 2.47 -13.18 2.33
N ILE A 109 2.00 -13.81 1.26
CA ILE A 109 2.84 -14.39 0.21
C ILE A 109 3.57 -13.21 -0.44
N ARG A 110 4.81 -12.95 -0.04
CA ARG A 110 5.65 -11.94 -0.67
C ARG A 110 6.65 -12.64 -1.58
N HIS A 111 6.51 -12.40 -2.87
CA HIS A 111 7.34 -13.03 -3.88
C HIS A 111 8.74 -12.44 -3.83
N VAL A 112 9.75 -13.30 -3.80
CA VAL A 112 11.13 -12.84 -4.01
C VAL A 112 11.33 -12.73 -5.52
N MET A 113 11.70 -11.54 -5.96
CA MET A 113 12.07 -11.24 -7.33
C MET A 113 13.59 -11.34 -7.46
N ASN A 114 14.03 -12.31 -8.25
CA ASN A 114 15.43 -12.43 -8.66
C ASN A 114 15.59 -11.75 -10.02
N LEU A 115 16.48 -10.76 -10.10
CA LEU A 115 16.83 -10.08 -11.34
C LEU A 115 18.23 -10.51 -11.77
N SER A 116 18.36 -10.96 -13.00
CA SER A 116 19.62 -11.36 -13.61
C SER A 116 19.64 -10.89 -15.06
N GLY A 117 20.80 -10.81 -15.70
CA GLY A 117 20.87 -10.40 -17.10
C GLY A 117 22.12 -9.60 -17.40
N ASP A 118 21.98 -8.64 -18.33
CA ASP A 118 23.07 -7.75 -18.69
C ASP A 118 23.52 -6.91 -17.49
N ARG A 119 24.83 -6.82 -17.28
CA ARG A 119 25.39 -6.18 -16.10
C ARG A 119 25.12 -4.67 -16.09
N ASP A 120 25.24 -4.03 -17.24
CA ASP A 120 25.10 -2.58 -17.33
C ASP A 120 23.62 -2.20 -17.15
N GLU A 121 22.70 -3.06 -17.62
CA GLU A 121 21.25 -2.95 -17.32
C GLU A 121 20.94 -3.18 -15.83
N LEU A 122 21.53 -4.19 -15.18
CA LEU A 122 21.37 -4.42 -13.74
C LEU A 122 21.90 -3.24 -12.92
N GLN A 123 23.03 -2.66 -13.33
CA GLN A 123 23.57 -1.47 -12.68
C GLN A 123 22.66 -0.26 -12.90
N ARG A 124 22.17 -0.04 -14.13
CA ARG A 124 21.19 1.03 -14.41
C ARG A 124 19.94 0.87 -13.53
N PHE A 125 19.45 -0.35 -13.36
CA PHE A 125 18.31 -0.60 -12.48
C PHE A 125 18.62 -0.25 -11.03
N CYS A 126 19.82 -0.53 -10.52
CA CYS A 126 20.24 -0.10 -9.18
C CYS A 126 20.26 1.42 -9.07
N ASP A 127 20.81 2.12 -10.06
CA ASP A 127 20.96 3.57 -10.04
C ASP A 127 19.59 4.28 -10.10
N GLU A 128 18.64 3.71 -10.84
CA GLU A 128 17.27 4.22 -10.95
C GLU A 128 16.33 3.72 -9.84
N PHE A 129 16.76 2.74 -9.03
CA PHE A 129 15.89 2.09 -8.04
C PHE A 129 15.28 3.06 -7.02
N PRO A 130 16.02 4.03 -6.44
CA PRO A 130 15.42 4.99 -5.50
C PRO A 130 14.27 5.79 -6.11
N VAL A 131 14.45 6.27 -7.34
CA VAL A 131 13.42 7.02 -8.08
C VAL A 131 12.22 6.13 -8.39
N ASN A 132 12.47 4.90 -8.83
CA ASN A 132 11.41 3.93 -9.08
C ASN A 132 10.64 3.57 -7.80
N LEU A 133 11.32 3.50 -6.66
CA LEU A 133 10.69 3.25 -5.37
C LEU A 133 9.81 4.43 -4.93
N GLU A 134 10.25 5.68 -5.15
CA GLU A 134 9.43 6.86 -4.90
C GLU A 134 8.17 6.89 -5.79
N GLU A 135 8.31 6.60 -7.09
CA GLU A 135 7.17 6.50 -8.00
C GLU A 135 6.20 5.38 -7.59
N PHE A 136 6.74 4.24 -7.16
CA PHE A 136 5.95 3.13 -6.65
C PHE A 136 5.14 3.56 -5.41
N ASN A 137 5.78 4.21 -4.44
CA ASN A 137 5.11 4.67 -3.22
C ASN A 137 4.02 5.71 -3.52
N ALA A 138 4.27 6.61 -4.47
CA ALA A 138 3.26 7.55 -4.93
C ALA A 138 2.04 6.84 -5.56
N HIS A 139 2.28 5.79 -6.35
CA HIS A 139 1.22 4.98 -6.94
C HIS A 139 0.40 4.21 -5.90
N VAL A 140 1.06 3.68 -4.87
CA VAL A 140 0.38 3.03 -3.73
C VAL A 140 -0.53 4.04 -3.02
N GLN A 141 -0.01 5.23 -2.71
CA GLN A 141 -0.81 6.28 -2.05
C GLN A 141 -2.03 6.68 -2.88
N GLU A 142 -1.87 6.88 -4.19
CA GLU A 142 -2.99 7.20 -5.09
C GLU A 142 -4.04 6.08 -5.09
N THR A 143 -3.60 4.81 -5.07
CA THR A 143 -4.50 3.65 -5.03
C THR A 143 -5.28 3.58 -3.72
N GLU A 144 -4.65 3.89 -2.59
CA GLU A 144 -5.31 3.97 -1.28
C GLU A 144 -6.35 5.10 -1.25
N ASP A 145 -6.01 6.29 -1.76
CA ASP A 145 -6.91 7.44 -1.83
C ASP A 145 -8.14 7.14 -2.72
N LEU A 146 -7.92 6.52 -3.88
CA LEU A 146 -8.99 6.09 -4.77
C LEU A 146 -9.89 5.03 -4.12
N THR A 147 -9.29 4.09 -3.38
CA THR A 147 -10.03 3.06 -2.64
C THR A 147 -10.90 3.69 -1.55
N ALA A 148 -10.36 4.64 -0.80
CA ALA A 148 -11.11 5.39 0.21
C ALA A 148 -12.27 6.16 -0.42
N ARG A 149 -12.04 6.80 -1.58
CA ARG A 149 -13.09 7.51 -2.32
C ARG A 149 -14.20 6.57 -2.80
N ILE A 150 -13.85 5.39 -3.31
CA ILE A 150 -14.83 4.37 -3.72
C ILE A 150 -15.68 3.93 -2.53
N ARG A 151 -15.07 3.71 -1.35
CA ARG A 151 -15.80 3.36 -0.13
C ARG A 151 -16.82 4.44 0.25
N ASN A 152 -16.40 5.69 0.30
CA ASN A 152 -17.30 6.80 0.63
C ASN A 152 -18.46 6.94 -0.37
N LEU A 153 -18.20 6.71 -1.68
CA LEU A 153 -19.25 6.74 -2.69
C LEU A 153 -20.24 5.58 -2.53
N ARG A 154 -19.78 4.40 -2.10
CA ARG A 154 -20.67 3.26 -1.81
C ARG A 154 -21.57 3.54 -0.61
N GLU A 155 -21.02 4.08 0.47
CA GLU A 155 -21.80 4.50 1.65
C GLU A 155 -22.88 5.51 1.25
N LYS A 156 -22.52 6.52 0.45
CA LYS A 156 -23.51 7.49 -0.05
C LYS A 156 -24.61 6.84 -0.89
N ILE A 157 -24.28 5.89 -1.75
CA ILE A 157 -25.28 5.17 -2.56
C ILE A 157 -26.23 4.37 -1.66
N GLU A 158 -25.72 3.80 -0.58
CA GLU A 158 -26.54 3.08 0.41
C GLU A 158 -27.50 4.04 1.12
N ASP A 159 -27.01 5.18 1.63
CA ASP A 159 -27.84 6.22 2.26
C ASP A 159 -28.93 6.76 1.31
N ASP A 160 -28.56 7.04 0.05
CA ASP A 160 -29.51 7.52 -0.97
C ASP A 160 -30.56 6.43 -1.27
N SER A 161 -30.18 5.14 -1.24
CA SER A 161 -31.09 4.02 -1.46
C SER A 161 -32.08 3.84 -0.29
N GLU A 162 -31.65 4.06 0.94
CA GLU A 162 -32.55 4.08 2.11
C GLU A 162 -33.54 5.25 2.00
N THR A 163 -33.06 6.43 1.64
CA THR A 163 -33.91 7.61 1.46
C THR A 163 -34.98 7.39 0.39
N ILE A 164 -34.62 6.73 -0.73
CA ILE A 164 -35.58 6.39 -1.78
C ILE A 164 -36.66 5.46 -1.25
N ARG A 165 -36.28 4.41 -0.49
CA ARG A 165 -37.22 3.46 0.10
C ARG A 165 -38.23 4.14 1.03
N ASP A 166 -37.75 5.02 1.91
CA ASP A 166 -38.61 5.79 2.82
C ASP A 166 -39.58 6.69 2.06
N LEU A 167 -39.15 7.27 0.94
CA LEU A 167 -40.02 8.09 0.09
C LEU A 167 -41.05 7.25 -0.65
N GLU A 168 -40.69 6.06 -1.13
CA GLU A 168 -41.62 5.11 -1.77
C GLU A 168 -42.71 4.67 -0.78
N GLU A 169 -42.36 4.33 0.46
CA GLU A 169 -43.33 4.01 1.52
C GLU A 169 -44.30 5.17 1.76
N ARG A 170 -43.79 6.40 1.86
CA ARG A 170 -44.62 7.60 2.04
C ARG A 170 -45.54 7.87 0.86
N ILE A 171 -45.11 7.58 -0.37
CA ILE A 171 -45.96 7.72 -1.55
C ILE A 171 -47.09 6.71 -1.47
N GLN A 172 -46.79 5.46 -1.12
CA GLN A 172 -47.79 4.39 -0.98
C GLN A 172 -48.86 4.75 0.07
N ASP A 173 -48.45 5.25 1.25
CA ASP A 173 -49.36 5.70 2.31
C ASP A 173 -50.30 6.84 1.83
N LEU A 174 -49.77 7.77 1.04
CA LEU A 174 -50.54 8.89 0.50
C LEU A 174 -51.54 8.42 -0.57
N GLU A 175 -51.14 7.48 -1.42
CA GLU A 175 -52.01 6.89 -2.44
C GLU A 175 -53.19 6.15 -1.79
N GLU A 176 -52.95 5.36 -0.74
CA GLU A 176 -54.01 4.69 0.03
C GLU A 176 -55.01 5.70 0.60
N ARG A 177 -54.49 6.75 1.25
CA ARG A 177 -55.33 7.80 1.84
C ARG A 177 -56.13 8.59 0.80
N ILE A 178 -55.59 8.82 -0.39
CA ILE A 178 -56.34 9.42 -1.51
C ILE A 178 -57.48 8.47 -1.92
N GLY A 179 -57.21 7.18 -2.06
CA GLY A 179 -58.22 6.17 -2.40
C GLY A 179 -59.39 6.13 -1.40
N ASP A 180 -59.09 6.17 -0.10
CA ASP A 180 -60.10 6.25 0.96
C ASP A 180 -60.97 7.50 0.86
N LEU A 181 -60.34 8.66 0.67
CA LEU A 181 -61.04 9.94 0.52
C LEU A 181 -61.94 9.96 -0.71
N GLU A 182 -61.49 9.40 -1.84
CA GLU A 182 -62.29 9.27 -3.05
C GLU A 182 -63.51 8.37 -2.84
N LEU A 183 -63.33 7.24 -2.12
CA LEU A 183 -64.42 6.35 -1.78
C LEU A 183 -65.47 7.05 -0.90
N GLU A 184 -65.04 7.80 0.10
CA GLU A 184 -65.92 8.57 0.97
C GLU A 184 -66.66 9.68 0.19
N ASN A 185 -65.96 10.42 -0.68
CA ASN A 185 -66.58 11.43 -1.54
C ASN A 185 -67.66 10.83 -2.46
N ARG A 186 -67.42 9.63 -3.00
CA ARG A 186 -68.41 8.90 -3.81
C ARG A 186 -69.66 8.56 -3.01
N LYS A 187 -69.52 8.10 -1.76
CA LYS A 187 -70.66 7.79 -0.87
C LYS A 187 -71.49 9.02 -0.56
N GLN A 188 -70.85 10.15 -0.24
CA GLN A 188 -71.55 11.40 0.08
C GLN A 188 -72.35 11.96 -1.10
N ARG A 189 -71.86 11.79 -2.33
CA ARG A 189 -72.58 12.22 -3.55
C ARG A 189 -73.80 11.34 -3.89
N GLN A 190 -73.92 10.18 -3.28
CA GLN A 190 -75.03 9.24 -3.50
C GLN A 190 -76.17 9.40 -2.47
N GLN A 191 -75.97 10.22 -1.42
CA GLN A 191 -76.97 10.60 -0.43
C GLN A 191 -77.68 11.90 -0.83
#